data_AF-A0A1I7ZJB8-F1
#
_entry.id   AF-A0A1I7ZJB8-F1
#
_cell.length_a   1.000
_cell.length_b   1.000
_cell.length_c   1.000
_cell.angle_alpha   90.00
_cell.angle_beta   90.00
_cell.angle_gamma   90.00
#
_symmetry.space_group_name_H-M   'P 1'
#
loop_
_entity.id
_entity.type
_entity.pdbx_description
1 polymer ?
#
loop_
_entity_poly.entity_id
_entity_poly.type
_entity_poly.pdbx_seq_one_letter_code
_entity_poly.pdbx_strand_id
1 'polypeptide(L)'
;MSLKRVLPQLLTSVRGVRKRLAPPVEWLKDATTYSEAHSVVTDPYTSPPYPQEDMQSMYESSIQSAKDAKRQKELGRMKRKVHTIDFSHVPIEDQVVLLFPGQGAQHVKMGSKVYDCDASKKLFDNASEVLGYDLYALCQEGPSTKLNQTIYSQPAVFVSSLAALEKLRSEQPDIDDRITDAAGFSVGEYAALVAGGCLSFEDALRIVKVRAEAMHECCQLIASGMMTIRVNASSRLKEALFDARQVAEEKNELAICEEANFLFCQHRVIGGSQTCLGFLEANAQKYNFDVLKRLPVSGAFHTRLMNEALVPVKQALKEAKLEAPRLNIYSNYSGKVYPRKLGEIRDCITKQINNPVKWEQIQQLLYRKHQDFKFPNFIEVGPGRQLGSMLVHTSKKAYKSYTNYPC
;
A
#
# COMPACT_ATOMS: atom_id res chain seq x y z
N MET A 1 -54.75 12.47 23.65
CA MET A 1 -55.08 13.86 24.03
C MET A 1 -54.88 13.98 25.53
N SER A 2 -54.23 14.94 26.14
CA SER A 2 -53.40 16.09 25.80
C SER A 2 -52.88 16.64 27.15
N LEU A 3 -51.78 17.41 27.13
CA LEU A 3 -51.44 18.53 28.03
C LEU A 3 -50.12 18.45 28.83
N LYS A 4 -49.09 19.02 28.19
CA LYS A 4 -48.17 20.08 28.67
C LYS A 4 -48.06 20.38 30.18
N ARG A 5 -46.80 20.37 30.66
CA ARG A 5 -46.00 21.47 31.28
C ARG A 5 -44.69 20.81 31.80
N VAL A 6 -43.46 21.35 31.65
CA VAL A 6 -42.79 22.48 32.35
C VAL A 6 -41.35 22.53 31.73
N LEU A 7 -40.95 23.57 30.96
CA LEU A 7 -40.07 24.74 31.31
C LEU A 7 -38.52 24.45 31.26
N PRO A 8 -37.59 25.44 31.18
CA PRO A 8 -36.92 25.86 29.93
C PRO A 8 -35.37 26.08 29.97
N GLN A 9 -34.79 26.53 28.83
CA GLN A 9 -33.55 27.35 28.61
C GLN A 9 -32.18 26.72 28.97
N LEU A 10 -31.06 26.83 28.22
CA LEU A 10 -30.53 27.79 27.24
C LEU A 10 -29.72 27.07 26.14
N LEU A 11 -29.80 27.55 24.89
CA LEU A 11 -28.87 27.19 23.80
C LEU A 11 -28.50 28.44 22.97
N THR A 12 -27.24 28.83 23.05
CA THR A 12 -26.47 29.63 22.08
C THR A 12 -25.70 28.65 21.18
N SER A 13 -25.39 28.84 19.89
CA SER A 13 -25.46 29.98 18.98
C SER A 13 -25.43 29.52 17.50
N VAL A 14 -26.21 30.25 16.69
CA VAL A 14 -25.97 30.75 15.31
C VAL A 14 -25.81 29.77 14.12
N ARG A 15 -26.93 29.69 13.38
CA ARG A 15 -27.09 29.28 11.97
C ARG A 15 -26.89 30.47 11.01
N GLY A 16 -26.30 30.19 9.84
CA GLY A 16 -26.77 30.63 8.52
C GLY A 16 -26.65 32.10 8.12
N VAL A 17 -25.60 32.44 7.38
CA VAL A 17 -25.52 33.69 6.62
C VAL A 17 -26.40 33.59 5.36
N ARG A 18 -27.60 34.18 5.41
CA ARG A 18 -28.37 34.54 4.20
C ARG A 18 -27.70 35.76 3.57
N LYS A 19 -27.03 35.60 2.42
CA LYS A 19 -26.70 36.74 1.55
C LYS A 19 -27.99 37.30 0.95
N ARG A 20 -28.27 38.58 1.18
CA ARG A 20 -29.27 39.34 0.40
C ARG A 20 -28.74 39.44 -1.04
N LEU A 21 -29.45 38.85 -1.99
CA LEU A 21 -29.24 39.10 -3.42
C LEU A 21 -29.84 40.48 -3.73
N ALA A 22 -29.06 41.36 -4.35
CA ALA A 22 -29.58 42.59 -4.93
C ALA A 22 -30.59 42.25 -6.06
N PRO A 23 -31.60 43.10 -6.32
CA PRO A 23 -32.49 42.88 -7.46
C PRO A 23 -31.67 42.89 -8.77
N PRO A 24 -32.05 42.08 -9.77
CA PRO A 24 -31.33 42.00 -11.03
C PRO A 24 -31.34 43.36 -11.74
N VAL A 25 -30.17 43.78 -12.22
CA VAL A 25 -29.98 45.06 -12.91
C VAL A 25 -30.74 45.04 -14.24
N GLU A 26 -31.53 46.07 -14.52
CA GLU A 26 -32.56 46.05 -15.57
C GLU A 26 -32.02 45.95 -17.01
N TRP A 27 -30.75 46.28 -17.27
CA TRP A 27 -30.13 46.17 -18.59
C TRP A 27 -29.78 44.73 -19.01
N LEU A 28 -29.90 43.74 -18.11
CA LEU A 28 -29.67 42.32 -18.41
C LEU A 28 -30.85 41.63 -19.10
N LYS A 29 -31.99 42.30 -19.27
CA LYS A 29 -33.14 41.75 -20.03
C LYS A 29 -32.87 41.71 -21.54
N ASP A 30 -31.94 42.55 -22.01
CA ASP A 30 -31.51 42.59 -23.41
C ASP A 30 -30.15 41.88 -23.64
N ALA A 31 -29.62 41.21 -22.61
CA ALA A 31 -28.39 40.45 -22.74
C ALA A 31 -28.67 39.10 -23.41
N THR A 32 -28.01 38.87 -24.55
CA THR A 32 -28.07 37.59 -25.27
C THR A 32 -27.75 36.42 -24.35
N THR A 33 -28.59 35.41 -24.37
CA THR A 33 -28.35 34.18 -23.61
C THR A 33 -27.16 33.42 -24.22
N TYR A 34 -26.47 32.62 -23.40
CA TYR A 34 -25.34 31.79 -23.85
C TYR A 34 -25.72 30.84 -25.01
N SER A 35 -26.98 30.39 -25.05
CA SER A 35 -27.54 29.61 -26.16
C SER A 35 -27.76 30.42 -27.43
N GLU A 36 -28.15 31.70 -27.32
CA GLU A 36 -28.34 32.57 -28.49
C GLU A 36 -27.01 32.96 -29.11
N ALA A 37 -25.99 33.31 -28.32
CA ALA A 37 -24.65 33.65 -28.81
C ALA A 37 -23.96 32.48 -29.56
N HIS A 38 -24.27 31.23 -29.22
CA HIS A 38 -23.71 30.04 -29.85
C HIS A 38 -24.56 29.45 -30.98
N SER A 39 -25.74 30.02 -31.26
CA SER A 39 -26.57 29.68 -32.42
C SER A 39 -26.25 30.50 -33.67
N VAL A 40 -25.35 31.48 -33.55
CA VAL A 40 -24.89 32.30 -34.68
C VAL A 40 -23.98 31.45 -35.56
N VAL A 41 -24.46 31.10 -36.75
CA VAL A 41 -23.61 30.57 -37.83
C VAL A 41 -22.68 31.71 -38.25
N THR A 42 -21.47 31.73 -37.71
CA THR A 42 -20.43 32.65 -38.17
C THR A 42 -19.99 32.21 -39.55
N ASP A 43 -20.24 33.02 -40.56
CA ASP A 43 -19.65 32.84 -41.89
C ASP A 43 -18.11 32.82 -41.73
N PRO A 44 -17.41 31.77 -42.21
CA PRO A 44 -15.95 31.65 -42.10
C PRO A 44 -15.16 32.81 -42.73
N TYR A 45 -15.82 33.72 -43.46
CA TYR A 45 -15.23 34.94 -44.01
C TYR A 45 -15.50 36.22 -43.20
N THR A 46 -16.19 36.14 -42.06
CA THR A 46 -16.43 37.31 -41.21
C THR A 46 -15.21 37.60 -40.35
N SER A 47 -14.55 38.73 -40.61
CA SER A 47 -13.48 39.22 -39.74
C SER A 47 -14.03 39.44 -38.32
N PRO A 48 -13.34 38.96 -37.27
CA PRO A 48 -13.77 39.17 -35.89
C PRO A 48 -13.87 40.67 -35.59
N PRO A 49 -14.78 41.09 -34.67
CA PRO A 49 -15.04 42.50 -34.37
C PRO A 49 -13.87 43.24 -33.69
N TYR A 50 -12.74 42.56 -33.48
CA TYR A 50 -11.54 43.09 -32.86
C TYR A 50 -10.35 42.93 -33.81
N PRO A 51 -9.42 43.90 -33.85
CA PRO A 51 -8.16 43.77 -34.59
C PRO A 51 -7.44 42.46 -34.23
N GLN A 52 -6.88 41.77 -35.22
CA GLN A 52 -6.20 40.47 -35.01
C GLN A 52 -5.07 40.55 -33.98
N GLU A 53 -4.34 41.67 -33.93
CA GLU A 53 -3.25 41.92 -32.98
C GLU A 53 -3.75 41.89 -31.52
N ASP A 54 -4.92 42.47 -31.25
CA ASP A 54 -5.51 42.50 -29.91
C ASP A 54 -5.97 41.11 -29.47
N MET A 55 -6.56 40.34 -30.38
CA MET A 55 -6.94 38.95 -30.09
C MET A 55 -5.72 38.06 -29.83
N GLN A 56 -4.64 38.27 -30.58
CA GLN A 56 -3.41 37.50 -30.41
C GLN A 56 -2.74 37.82 -29.07
N SER A 57 -2.67 39.10 -28.69
CA SER A 57 -2.24 39.57 -27.37
C SER A 57 -3.08 38.97 -26.22
N MET A 58 -4.40 38.96 -26.36
CA MET A 58 -5.30 38.35 -25.37
C MET A 58 -5.12 36.83 -25.26
N TYR A 59 -4.88 36.16 -26.40
CA TYR A 59 -4.66 34.73 -26.44
C TYR A 59 -3.31 34.35 -25.80
N GLU A 60 -2.25 35.09 -26.13
CA GLU A 60 -0.91 34.90 -25.57
C GLU A 60 -0.86 35.17 -24.07
N SER A 61 -1.50 36.25 -23.60
CA SER A 61 -1.60 36.56 -22.16
C SER A 61 -2.43 35.53 -21.39
N SER A 62 -3.49 34.99 -22.00
CA SER A 62 -4.30 33.90 -21.43
C SER A 62 -3.50 32.60 -21.33
N ILE A 63 -2.74 32.24 -22.36
CA ILE A 63 -1.83 31.08 -22.34
C ILE A 63 -0.76 31.26 -21.25
N GLN A 64 -0.16 32.44 -21.15
CA GLN A 64 0.87 32.72 -20.17
C GLN A 64 0.32 32.65 -18.74
N SER A 65 -0.85 33.23 -18.50
CA SER A 65 -1.57 33.15 -17.22
C SER A 65 -1.91 31.70 -16.85
N ALA A 66 -2.33 30.88 -17.83
CA ALA A 66 -2.59 29.46 -17.61
C ALA A 66 -1.32 28.66 -17.30
N LYS A 67 -0.19 28.97 -17.96
CA LYS A 67 1.13 28.38 -17.68
C LYS A 67 1.60 28.76 -16.27
N ASP A 68 1.45 30.02 -15.88
CA ASP A 68 1.87 30.52 -14.56
C ASP A 68 0.99 29.96 -13.44
N ALA A 69 -0.33 29.86 -13.66
CA ALA A 69 -1.24 29.19 -12.73
C ALA A 69 -0.91 27.70 -12.56
N LYS A 70 -0.54 27.01 -13.65
CA LYS A 70 -0.10 25.60 -13.60
C LYS A 70 1.21 25.47 -12.82
N ARG A 71 2.19 26.34 -13.07
CA ARG A 71 3.48 26.39 -12.35
C ARG A 71 3.28 26.68 -10.86
N GLN A 72 2.43 27.64 -10.50
CA GLN A 72 2.11 27.91 -9.09
C GLN A 72 1.36 26.75 -8.42
N LYS A 73 0.49 26.04 -9.14
CA LYS A 73 -0.21 24.86 -8.64
C LYS A 73 0.73 23.66 -8.45
N GLU A 74 1.75 23.53 -9.30
CA GLU A 74 2.84 22.57 -9.16
C GLU A 74 3.75 22.91 -7.98
N LEU A 75 4.17 24.17 -7.83
CA LEU A 75 4.95 24.67 -6.68
C LEU A 75 4.17 24.55 -5.35
N GLY A 76 2.87 24.84 -5.36
CA GLY A 76 1.98 24.67 -4.21
C GLY A 76 1.74 23.20 -3.85
N ARG A 77 1.77 22.30 -4.84
CA ARG A 77 1.78 20.83 -4.63
C ARG A 77 3.10 20.35 -4.03
N MET A 78 4.24 20.88 -4.46
CA MET A 78 5.55 20.58 -3.88
C MET A 78 5.67 21.04 -2.42
N LYS A 79 5.01 22.14 -2.04
CA LYS A 79 4.98 22.65 -0.64
C LYS A 79 4.06 21.88 0.31
N ARG A 80 3.30 20.87 -0.14
CA ARG A 80 2.58 19.97 0.78
C ARG A 80 3.58 19.06 1.47
N LYS A 81 3.90 19.36 2.74
CA LYS A 81 4.73 18.59 3.70
C LYS A 81 5.26 17.30 3.11
N VAL A 82 6.43 17.40 2.48
CA VAL A 82 7.13 16.25 1.94
C VAL A 82 7.53 15.39 3.14
N HIS A 83 6.79 14.30 3.37
CA HIS A 83 7.10 13.32 4.40
C HIS A 83 8.36 12.51 4.05
N THR A 84 8.88 12.68 2.84
CA THR A 84 10.04 11.95 2.35
C THR A 84 11.34 12.60 2.83
N ILE A 85 12.30 11.76 3.18
CA ILE A 85 13.67 12.12 3.50
C ILE A 85 14.40 12.38 2.19
N ASP A 86 15.15 13.48 2.14
CA ASP A 86 15.88 13.90 0.96
C ASP A 86 17.24 13.19 0.87
N PHE A 87 17.43 12.47 -0.22
CA PHE A 87 18.68 11.77 -0.57
C PHE A 87 19.24 12.27 -1.91
N SER A 88 18.94 13.51 -2.30
CA SER A 88 19.40 14.12 -3.56
C SER A 88 20.92 14.24 -3.68
N HIS A 89 21.65 14.13 -2.57
CA HIS A 89 23.11 14.09 -2.54
C HIS A 89 23.70 12.74 -3.02
N VAL A 90 22.91 11.66 -3.01
CA VAL A 90 23.32 10.35 -3.55
C VAL A 90 22.84 10.26 -5.00
N PRO A 91 23.73 10.04 -5.99
CA PRO A 91 23.35 9.85 -7.39
C PRO A 91 22.29 8.76 -7.55
N ILE A 92 21.30 8.93 -8.44
CA ILE A 92 20.15 8.02 -8.51
C ILE A 92 20.57 6.57 -8.78
N GLU A 93 21.60 6.36 -9.61
CA GLU A 93 22.19 5.05 -9.92
C GLU A 93 22.92 4.39 -8.75
N ASP A 94 23.33 5.16 -7.74
CA ASP A 94 24.01 4.65 -6.55
C ASP A 94 23.04 4.37 -5.40
N GLN A 95 21.87 5.02 -5.42
CA GLN A 95 20.81 4.81 -4.43
C GLN A 95 20.34 3.35 -4.41
N VAL A 96 20.05 2.85 -3.22
CA VAL A 96 19.58 1.49 -2.96
C VAL A 96 18.18 1.52 -2.34
N VAL A 97 17.28 0.77 -2.96
CA VAL A 97 15.93 0.47 -2.47
C VAL A 97 15.90 -0.98 -1.98
N LEU A 98 15.71 -1.17 -0.68
CA LEU A 98 15.54 -2.50 -0.10
C LEU A 98 14.10 -2.97 -0.26
N LEU A 99 13.93 -4.18 -0.79
CA LEU A 99 12.64 -4.86 -0.93
C LEU A 99 12.61 -6.09 -0.02
N PHE A 100 11.64 -6.13 0.90
CA PHE A 100 11.52 -7.24 1.86
C PHE A 100 10.32 -8.12 1.53
N PRO A 101 10.52 -9.42 1.23
CA PRO A 101 9.45 -10.35 0.88
C PRO A 101 8.49 -10.58 2.05
N GLY A 102 7.31 -11.11 1.71
CA GLY A 102 6.27 -11.46 2.67
C GLY A 102 6.03 -12.96 2.79
N GLN A 103 4.97 -13.32 3.51
CA GLN A 103 4.49 -14.70 3.57
C GLN A 103 4.20 -15.23 2.16
N GLY A 104 4.60 -16.49 1.92
CA GLY A 104 4.59 -17.14 0.62
C GLY A 104 5.99 -17.28 0.00
N ALA A 105 6.98 -16.54 0.51
CA ALA A 105 8.36 -16.63 0.05
C ALA A 105 9.21 -17.69 0.80
N GLN A 106 8.73 -18.14 1.96
CA GLN A 106 9.41 -19.13 2.77
C GLN A 106 9.59 -20.47 2.03
N HIS A 107 10.73 -21.12 2.27
CA HIS A 107 11.04 -22.44 1.76
C HIS A 107 12.04 -23.12 2.70
N VAL A 108 12.01 -24.44 2.76
CA VAL A 108 13.03 -25.20 3.49
C VAL A 108 14.41 -24.90 2.88
N LYS A 109 15.44 -24.81 3.71
CA LYS A 109 16.80 -24.32 3.42
C LYS A 109 16.98 -22.80 3.35
N MET A 110 15.93 -22.00 3.54
CA MET A 110 16.13 -20.55 3.66
C MET A 110 16.97 -20.21 4.90
N GLY A 111 17.82 -19.20 4.79
CA GLY A 111 18.77 -18.83 5.85
C GLY A 111 20.11 -19.56 5.76
N SER A 112 20.25 -20.56 4.88
CA SER A 112 21.50 -21.32 4.74
C SER A 112 22.65 -20.49 4.16
N LYS A 113 22.34 -19.55 3.28
CA LYS A 113 23.34 -18.70 2.60
C LYS A 113 23.81 -17.55 3.46
N VAL A 114 23.15 -17.29 4.58
CA VAL A 114 23.50 -16.18 5.49
C VAL A 114 24.10 -16.67 6.80
N TYR A 115 24.00 -17.96 7.09
CA TYR A 115 24.43 -18.53 8.37
C TYR A 115 25.95 -18.62 8.53
N ASP A 116 26.74 -18.31 7.51
CA ASP A 116 28.18 -18.14 7.62
C ASP A 116 28.58 -16.81 8.27
N CYS A 117 27.68 -15.82 8.28
CA CYS A 117 27.89 -14.52 8.92
C CYS A 117 27.48 -14.53 10.40
N ASP A 118 28.37 -14.10 11.29
CA ASP A 118 28.12 -14.13 12.74
C ASP A 118 27.00 -13.18 13.19
N ALA A 119 26.81 -12.05 12.50
CA ALA A 119 25.68 -11.16 12.75
C ALA A 119 24.34 -11.84 12.43
N SER A 120 24.29 -12.58 11.31
CA SER A 120 23.13 -13.37 10.91
C SER A 120 22.81 -14.50 11.89
N LYS A 121 23.83 -15.24 12.37
CA LYS A 121 23.63 -16.30 13.39
C LYS A 121 22.99 -15.74 14.65
N LYS A 122 23.52 -14.63 15.17
CA LYS A 122 22.97 -13.95 16.37
C LYS A 122 21.50 -13.57 16.20
N LEU A 123 21.06 -13.18 15.01
CA LEU A 123 19.64 -12.90 14.76
C LEU A 123 18.77 -14.16 14.87
N PHE A 124 19.24 -15.31 14.40
CA PHE A 124 18.54 -16.58 14.55
C PHE A 124 18.54 -17.06 16.01
N ASP A 125 19.65 -16.90 16.73
CA ASP A 125 19.76 -17.27 18.14
C ASP A 125 18.81 -16.42 18.99
N ASN A 126 18.90 -15.08 18.88
CA ASN A 126 18.00 -14.14 19.54
C ASN A 126 16.54 -14.40 19.15
N ALA A 127 16.27 -14.76 17.89
CA ALA A 127 14.92 -15.09 17.48
C ALA A 127 14.39 -16.33 18.18
N SER A 128 15.23 -17.35 18.32
CA SER A 128 14.86 -18.61 18.97
C SER A 128 14.54 -18.39 20.45
N GLU A 129 15.28 -17.51 21.13
CA GLU A 129 14.98 -17.09 22.51
C GLU A 129 13.61 -16.40 22.64
N VAL A 130 13.31 -15.45 21.75
CA VAL A 130 12.02 -14.70 21.78
C VAL A 130 10.83 -15.58 21.39
N LEU A 131 11.04 -16.48 20.43
CA LEU A 131 9.99 -17.35 19.90
C LEU A 131 9.74 -18.57 20.80
N GLY A 132 10.75 -19.04 21.51
CA GLY A 132 10.69 -20.23 22.37
C GLY A 132 10.87 -21.55 21.61
N TYR A 133 11.39 -21.51 20.38
CA TYR A 133 11.72 -22.67 19.57
C TYR A 133 12.86 -22.33 18.61
N ASP A 134 13.59 -23.35 18.16
CA ASP A 134 14.69 -23.16 17.19
C ASP A 134 14.13 -22.81 15.80
N LEU A 135 14.19 -21.52 15.47
CA LEU A 135 13.71 -21.01 14.19
C LEU A 135 14.63 -21.46 13.04
N TYR A 136 15.94 -21.51 13.27
CA TYR A 136 16.89 -21.84 12.23
C TYR A 136 16.77 -23.30 11.82
N ALA A 137 16.67 -24.23 12.78
CA ALA A 137 16.41 -25.64 12.52
C ALA A 137 15.11 -25.83 11.72
N LEU A 138 14.03 -25.12 12.10
CA LEU A 138 12.78 -25.16 11.34
C LEU A 138 12.95 -24.68 9.88
N CYS A 139 13.73 -23.62 9.66
CA CYS A 139 14.03 -23.14 8.31
C CYS A 139 14.89 -24.14 7.52
N GLN A 140 15.84 -24.82 8.16
CA GLN A 140 16.78 -25.74 7.49
C GLN A 140 16.20 -27.13 7.21
N GLU A 141 15.37 -27.64 8.11
CA GLU A 141 14.91 -29.04 8.11
C GLU A 141 13.42 -29.15 7.78
N GLY A 142 12.63 -28.11 8.09
CA GLY A 142 11.19 -28.14 7.95
C GLY A 142 10.50 -28.93 9.07
N PRO A 143 9.41 -29.67 8.79
CA PRO A 143 8.83 -29.92 7.47
C PRO A 143 8.20 -28.67 6.85
N SER A 144 8.15 -28.63 5.51
CA SER A 144 7.54 -27.52 4.76
C SER A 144 6.11 -27.22 5.20
N THR A 145 5.33 -28.25 5.58
CA THR A 145 3.97 -28.10 6.11
C THR A 145 3.91 -27.29 7.40
N LYS A 146 4.88 -27.46 8.30
CA LYS A 146 4.99 -26.67 9.54
C LYS A 146 5.48 -25.26 9.22
N LEU A 147 6.54 -25.13 8.43
CA LEU A 147 7.09 -23.83 8.04
C LEU A 147 6.06 -22.94 7.32
N ASN A 148 5.15 -23.52 6.54
CA ASN A 148 4.09 -22.80 5.84
C ASN A 148 2.94 -22.31 6.73
N GLN A 149 2.85 -22.74 7.99
CA GLN A 149 1.83 -22.20 8.89
C GLN A 149 2.17 -20.75 9.23
N THR A 150 1.15 -19.90 9.32
CA THR A 150 1.29 -18.45 9.55
C THR A 150 2.16 -18.12 10.75
N ILE A 151 1.98 -18.86 11.86
CA ILE A 151 2.72 -18.68 13.11
C ILE A 151 4.24 -18.86 12.95
N TYR A 152 4.68 -19.69 12.01
CA TYR A 152 6.10 -19.96 11.75
C TYR A 152 6.63 -19.17 10.57
N SER A 153 5.90 -19.14 9.45
CA SER A 153 6.32 -18.48 8.21
C SER A 153 6.58 -16.99 8.38
N GLN A 154 5.78 -16.28 9.18
CA GLN A 154 5.95 -14.85 9.39
C GLN A 154 7.27 -14.50 10.11
N PRO A 155 7.56 -15.05 11.32
CA PRO A 155 8.87 -14.89 11.94
C PRO A 155 10.02 -15.37 11.05
N ALA A 156 9.83 -16.50 10.36
CA ALA A 156 10.87 -17.10 9.56
C ALA A 156 11.29 -16.20 8.38
N VAL A 157 10.33 -15.65 7.62
CA VAL A 157 10.61 -14.68 6.56
C VAL A 157 11.25 -13.41 7.13
N PHE A 158 10.72 -12.88 8.25
CA PHE A 158 11.25 -11.67 8.88
C PHE A 158 12.72 -11.80 9.30
N VAL A 159 13.05 -12.86 10.04
CA VAL A 159 14.42 -13.08 10.55
C VAL A 159 15.38 -13.40 9.40
N SER A 160 14.99 -14.25 8.45
CA SER A 160 15.83 -14.57 7.30
C SER A 160 16.10 -13.34 6.40
N SER A 161 15.12 -12.44 6.26
CA SER A 161 15.31 -11.15 5.57
C SER A 161 16.31 -10.24 6.26
N LEU A 162 16.24 -10.10 7.59
CA LEU A 162 17.20 -9.27 8.33
C LEU A 162 18.59 -9.91 8.40
N ALA A 163 18.68 -11.24 8.50
CA ALA A 163 19.95 -11.96 8.38
C ALA A 163 20.60 -11.75 7.00
N ALA A 164 19.81 -11.74 5.92
CA ALA A 164 20.31 -11.37 4.60
C ALA A 164 20.79 -9.92 4.53
N LEU A 165 20.14 -8.99 5.24
CA LEU A 165 20.61 -7.60 5.32
C LEU A 165 21.93 -7.49 6.08
N GLU A 166 22.08 -8.20 7.20
CA GLU A 166 23.33 -8.20 7.97
C GLU A 166 24.49 -8.82 7.19
N LYS A 167 24.23 -9.89 6.43
CA LYS A 167 25.26 -10.44 5.54
C LYS A 167 25.61 -9.45 4.43
N LEU A 168 24.63 -8.81 3.80
CA LEU A 168 24.87 -7.76 2.79
C LEU A 168 25.74 -6.63 3.35
N ARG A 169 25.47 -6.16 4.56
CA ARG A 169 26.30 -5.15 5.26
C ARG A 169 27.72 -5.62 5.52
N SER A 170 27.90 -6.90 5.87
CA SER A 170 29.24 -7.46 6.08
C SER A 170 30.06 -7.54 4.79
N GLU A 171 29.41 -7.76 3.65
CA GLU A 171 30.05 -7.83 2.34
C GLU A 171 30.23 -6.45 1.69
N GLN A 172 29.37 -5.49 2.03
CA GLN A 172 29.37 -4.11 1.51
C GLN A 172 29.22 -3.11 2.68
N PRO A 173 30.33 -2.74 3.35
CA PRO A 173 30.29 -1.86 4.52
C PRO A 173 29.73 -0.45 4.25
N ASP A 174 29.77 0.00 3.00
CA ASP A 174 29.24 1.30 2.54
C ASP A 174 27.74 1.26 2.17
N ILE A 175 27.09 0.09 2.24
CA ILE A 175 25.72 -0.07 1.75
C ILE A 175 24.72 0.84 2.48
N ASP A 176 24.90 1.06 3.79
CA ASP A 176 24.00 1.89 4.59
C ASP A 176 24.02 3.36 4.18
N ASP A 177 25.14 3.87 3.63
CA ASP A 177 25.23 5.24 3.10
C ASP A 177 24.45 5.40 1.79
N ARG A 178 24.19 4.30 1.09
CA ARG A 178 23.49 4.26 -0.20
C ARG A 178 22.03 3.85 -0.08
N ILE A 179 21.59 3.27 1.03
CA ILE A 179 20.19 2.89 1.22
C ILE A 179 19.35 4.15 1.46
N THR A 180 18.38 4.39 0.58
CA THR A 180 17.51 5.59 0.64
C THR A 180 16.04 5.24 0.91
N ASP A 181 15.64 4.01 0.58
CA ASP A 181 14.27 3.53 0.72
C ASP A 181 14.21 2.07 1.18
N ALA A 182 13.13 1.74 1.87
CA ALA A 182 12.77 0.36 2.21
C ALA A 182 11.28 0.13 2.01
N ALA A 183 10.91 -0.96 1.33
CA ALA A 183 9.53 -1.37 1.16
C ALA A 183 9.40 -2.87 1.42
N GLY A 184 8.44 -3.26 2.25
CA GLY A 184 8.22 -4.66 2.58
C GLY A 184 6.80 -5.10 2.28
N PHE A 185 6.63 -6.32 1.79
CA PHE A 185 5.31 -6.87 1.47
C PHE A 185 4.69 -7.55 2.69
N SER A 186 3.56 -7.02 3.20
CA SER A 186 2.87 -7.57 4.37
C SER A 186 3.82 -7.69 5.59
N VAL A 187 4.17 -8.91 6.04
CA VAL A 187 5.11 -9.10 7.15
C VAL A 187 6.51 -8.52 6.86
N GLY A 188 6.93 -8.43 5.59
CA GLY A 188 8.20 -7.80 5.22
C GLY A 188 8.27 -6.32 5.59
N GLU A 189 7.13 -5.66 5.82
CA GLU A 189 7.08 -4.26 6.28
C GLU A 189 7.74 -4.08 7.65
N TYR A 190 7.72 -5.10 8.50
CA TYR A 190 8.42 -5.07 9.78
C TYR A 190 9.94 -5.10 9.59
N ALA A 191 10.44 -5.87 8.62
CA ALA A 191 11.86 -5.85 8.26
C ALA A 191 12.27 -4.48 7.68
N ALA A 192 11.40 -3.87 6.85
CA ALA A 192 11.62 -2.51 6.35
C ALA A 192 11.65 -1.46 7.48
N LEU A 193 10.78 -1.60 8.49
CA LEU A 193 10.75 -0.74 9.68
C LEU A 193 12.02 -0.89 10.53
N VAL A 194 12.56 -2.10 10.66
CA VAL A 194 13.85 -2.34 11.35
C VAL A 194 15.00 -1.76 10.55
N ALA A 195 15.06 -2.03 9.23
CA ALA A 195 16.10 -1.49 8.36
C ALA A 195 16.12 0.05 8.36
N GLY A 196 14.94 0.68 8.43
CA GLY A 196 14.80 2.13 8.54
C GLY A 196 14.94 2.70 9.96
N GLY A 197 15.29 1.86 10.94
CA GLY A 197 15.56 2.25 12.33
C GLY A 197 14.33 2.68 13.13
N CYS A 198 13.11 2.34 12.69
CA CYS A 198 11.87 2.69 13.39
C CYS A 198 11.58 1.76 14.57
N LEU A 199 12.00 0.51 14.47
CA LEU A 199 11.85 -0.53 15.50
C LEU A 199 13.20 -1.23 15.69
N SER A 200 13.49 -1.67 16.91
CA SER A 200 14.56 -2.64 17.13
C SER A 200 14.17 -4.01 16.56
N PHE A 201 15.16 -4.88 16.36
CA PHE A 201 14.92 -6.26 15.94
C PHE A 201 14.00 -6.98 16.93
N GLU A 202 14.28 -6.87 18.23
CA GLU A 202 13.56 -7.59 19.29
C GLU A 202 12.11 -7.12 19.40
N ASP A 203 11.87 -5.80 19.34
CA ASP A 203 10.51 -5.25 19.39
C ASP A 203 9.72 -5.65 18.15
N ALA A 204 10.33 -5.54 16.97
CA ALA A 204 9.70 -5.97 15.73
C ALA A 204 9.39 -7.48 15.74
N LEU A 205 10.29 -8.32 16.23
CA LEU A 205 10.08 -9.77 16.32
C LEU A 205 8.93 -10.13 17.28
N ARG A 206 8.86 -9.48 18.45
CA ARG A 206 7.74 -9.66 19.39
C ARG A 206 6.41 -9.29 18.73
N ILE A 207 6.37 -8.16 18.00
CA ILE A 207 5.16 -7.76 17.27
C ILE A 207 4.83 -8.76 16.15
N VAL A 208 5.82 -9.23 15.39
CA VAL A 208 5.63 -10.23 14.32
C VAL A 208 5.10 -11.55 14.89
N LYS A 209 5.61 -12.02 16.03
CA LYS A 209 5.10 -13.20 16.74
C LYS A 209 3.62 -13.04 17.08
N VAL A 210 3.28 -11.95 17.79
CA VAL A 210 1.89 -11.65 18.20
C VAL A 210 0.98 -11.50 16.97
N ARG A 211 1.45 -10.83 15.92
CA ARG A 211 0.72 -10.71 14.65
C ARG A 211 0.45 -12.07 14.02
N ALA A 212 1.44 -12.94 13.97
CA ALA A 212 1.33 -14.25 13.33
C ALA A 212 0.35 -15.15 14.08
N GLU A 213 0.42 -15.17 15.42
CA GLU A 213 -0.50 -15.88 16.31
C GLU A 213 -1.93 -15.35 16.17
N ALA A 214 -2.14 -14.04 16.31
CA ALA A 214 -3.47 -13.45 16.27
C ALA A 214 -4.14 -13.57 14.88
N MET A 215 -3.37 -13.44 13.80
CA MET A 215 -3.89 -13.68 12.44
C MET A 215 -4.21 -15.17 12.23
N HIS A 216 -3.42 -16.07 12.79
CA HIS A 216 -3.70 -17.50 12.73
C HIS A 216 -5.02 -17.84 13.44
N GLU A 217 -5.25 -17.29 14.63
CA GLU A 217 -6.51 -17.43 15.38
C GLU A 217 -7.71 -16.92 14.59
N CYS A 218 -7.60 -15.74 13.97
CA CYS A 218 -8.66 -15.19 13.11
C CYS A 218 -9.02 -16.14 11.96
N CYS A 219 -8.03 -16.84 11.39
CA CYS A 219 -8.26 -17.82 10.33
C CYS A 219 -8.96 -19.10 10.83
N GLN A 220 -8.90 -19.42 12.13
CA GLN A 220 -9.61 -20.58 12.69
C GLN A 220 -11.10 -20.31 12.94
N LEU A 221 -11.50 -19.04 12.99
CA LEU A 221 -12.90 -18.66 13.23
C LEU A 221 -13.81 -19.13 12.09
N ILE A 222 -13.34 -19.01 10.85
CA ILE A 222 -14.17 -19.22 9.64
C ILE A 222 -13.31 -19.79 8.51
N ALA A 223 -13.83 -20.82 7.85
CA ALA A 223 -13.26 -21.36 6.63
C ALA A 223 -13.19 -20.27 5.55
N SER A 224 -11.98 -19.81 5.27
CA SER A 224 -11.70 -18.70 4.34
C SER A 224 -10.41 -18.97 3.58
N GLY A 225 -10.09 -18.11 2.62
CA GLY A 225 -8.87 -18.22 1.84
C GLY A 225 -8.61 -16.98 1.02
N MET A 226 -7.63 -17.10 0.11
CA MET A 226 -7.29 -16.03 -0.82
C MET A 226 -7.16 -16.57 -2.25
N MET A 227 -7.46 -15.72 -3.22
CA MET A 227 -7.41 -16.05 -4.63
C MET A 227 -6.84 -14.89 -5.44
N THR A 228 -5.83 -15.17 -6.26
CA THR A 228 -5.36 -14.22 -7.27
C THR A 228 -6.36 -14.18 -8.42
N ILE A 229 -6.76 -12.98 -8.84
CA ILE A 229 -7.62 -12.74 -9.99
C ILE A 229 -6.91 -11.77 -10.93
N ARG A 230 -6.90 -12.12 -12.22
CA ARG A 230 -6.54 -11.19 -13.30
C ARG A 230 -7.80 -10.51 -13.83
N VAL A 231 -7.82 -9.19 -13.72
CA VAL A 231 -8.90 -8.30 -14.14
C VAL A 231 -8.44 -7.36 -15.24
N ASN A 232 -9.28 -7.09 -16.23
CA ASN A 232 -9.04 -6.14 -17.32
C ASN A 232 -10.07 -5.00 -17.27
N ALA A 233 -10.09 -4.14 -18.29
CA ALA A 233 -10.98 -2.97 -18.32
C ALA A 233 -12.47 -3.32 -18.38
N SER A 234 -12.84 -4.50 -18.90
CA SER A 234 -14.23 -4.99 -18.94
C SER A 234 -14.59 -5.88 -17.75
N SER A 235 -13.64 -6.18 -16.86
CA SER A 235 -13.92 -6.98 -15.67
C SER A 235 -14.82 -6.25 -14.69
N ARG A 236 -15.86 -6.94 -14.22
CA ARG A 236 -16.87 -6.39 -13.31
C ARG A 236 -16.58 -6.80 -11.86
N LEU A 237 -15.35 -6.57 -11.39
CA LEU A 237 -14.87 -7.07 -10.09
C LEU A 237 -15.76 -6.63 -8.92
N LYS A 238 -16.15 -5.35 -8.85
CA LYS A 238 -16.98 -4.85 -7.75
C LYS A 238 -18.36 -5.51 -7.68
N GLU A 239 -18.97 -5.76 -8.84
CA GLU A 239 -20.24 -6.49 -8.96
C GLU A 239 -20.06 -7.94 -8.51
N ALA A 240 -18.99 -8.61 -8.97
CA ALA A 240 -18.68 -9.98 -8.57
C ALA A 240 -18.48 -10.13 -7.06
N LEU A 241 -17.74 -9.21 -6.43
CA LEU A 241 -17.53 -9.22 -4.98
C LEU A 241 -18.84 -8.96 -4.22
N PHE A 242 -19.71 -8.12 -4.75
CA PHE A 242 -21.04 -7.87 -4.18
C PHE A 242 -21.93 -9.11 -4.26
N ASP A 243 -22.07 -9.70 -5.44
CA ASP A 243 -22.89 -10.89 -5.66
C ASP A 243 -22.37 -12.09 -4.86
N ALA A 244 -21.05 -12.27 -4.77
CA ALA A 244 -20.43 -13.31 -3.94
C ALA A 244 -20.82 -13.17 -2.46
N ARG A 245 -20.88 -11.93 -1.95
CA ARG A 245 -21.30 -11.65 -0.57
C ARG A 245 -22.80 -11.93 -0.37
N GLN A 246 -23.65 -11.60 -1.34
CA GLN A 246 -25.08 -11.93 -1.28
C GLN A 246 -25.30 -13.45 -1.17
N VAL A 247 -24.57 -14.25 -1.95
CA VAL A 247 -24.66 -15.73 -1.87
C VAL A 247 -24.22 -16.27 -0.51
N ALA A 248 -23.20 -15.66 0.11
CA ALA A 248 -22.80 -16.04 1.46
C ALA A 248 -23.86 -15.64 2.51
N GLU A 249 -24.45 -14.45 2.38
CA GLU A 249 -25.55 -13.99 3.25
C GLU A 249 -26.79 -14.90 3.15
N GLU A 250 -27.19 -15.30 1.94
CA GLU A 250 -28.31 -16.23 1.71
C GLU A 250 -28.09 -17.60 2.37
N LYS A 251 -26.83 -18.01 2.51
CA LYS A 251 -26.42 -19.24 3.21
C LYS A 251 -26.21 -19.06 4.71
N ASN A 252 -26.47 -17.88 5.27
CA ASN A 252 -26.18 -17.51 6.66
C ASN A 252 -24.70 -17.66 7.02
N GLU A 253 -23.80 -17.45 6.07
CA GLU A 253 -22.35 -17.44 6.28
C GLU A 253 -21.84 -16.00 6.39
N LEU A 254 -20.66 -15.81 7.01
CA LEU A 254 -20.05 -14.49 7.04
C LEU A 254 -19.59 -14.08 5.62
N ALA A 255 -20.22 -13.04 5.10
CA ALA A 255 -19.98 -12.54 3.74
C ALA A 255 -18.69 -11.72 3.62
N ILE A 256 -17.54 -12.40 3.68
CA ILE A 256 -16.23 -11.80 3.38
C ILE A 256 -15.88 -12.08 1.92
N CYS A 257 -15.69 -11.02 1.14
CA CYS A 257 -15.17 -11.08 -0.23
C CYS A 257 -14.64 -9.70 -0.58
N GLU A 258 -13.36 -9.47 -0.35
CA GLU A 258 -12.72 -8.14 -0.36
C GLU A 258 -11.37 -8.20 -1.10
N GLU A 259 -11.00 -7.10 -1.76
CA GLU A 259 -9.64 -6.95 -2.27
C GLU A 259 -8.66 -6.90 -1.09
N ALA A 260 -7.73 -7.86 -1.05
CA ALA A 260 -6.73 -8.04 0.01
C ALA A 260 -5.33 -7.60 -0.43
N ASN A 261 -5.00 -7.71 -1.72
CA ASN A 261 -3.71 -7.24 -2.24
C ASN A 261 -3.86 -6.65 -3.64
N PHE A 262 -3.21 -5.51 -3.86
CA PHE A 262 -2.96 -4.90 -5.16
C PHE A 262 -1.53 -5.28 -5.58
N LEU A 263 -1.35 -6.29 -6.43
CA LEU A 263 -0.01 -6.83 -6.73
C LEU A 263 0.73 -5.99 -7.77
N PHE A 264 0.15 -5.89 -8.97
CA PHE A 264 0.62 -5.09 -10.10
C PHE A 264 -0.57 -4.87 -11.03
N CYS A 265 -0.36 -4.21 -12.18
CA CYS A 265 -1.43 -3.90 -13.12
C CYS A 265 -2.28 -5.16 -13.41
N GLN A 266 -3.60 -5.01 -13.33
CA GLN A 266 -4.58 -6.07 -13.58
C GLN A 266 -4.60 -7.24 -12.56
N HIS A 267 -3.66 -7.32 -11.63
CA HIS A 267 -3.57 -8.46 -10.72
C HIS A 267 -3.95 -8.04 -9.29
N ARG A 268 -4.98 -8.71 -8.78
CA ARG A 268 -5.54 -8.51 -7.45
C ARG A 268 -5.54 -9.84 -6.71
N VAL A 269 -5.45 -9.78 -5.40
CA VAL A 269 -5.77 -10.92 -4.54
C VAL A 269 -7.04 -10.60 -3.79
N ILE A 270 -8.01 -11.50 -3.85
CA ILE A 270 -9.27 -11.42 -3.13
C ILE A 270 -9.19 -12.34 -1.92
N GLY A 271 -9.45 -11.80 -0.73
CA GLY A 271 -9.69 -12.59 0.47
C GLY A 271 -11.18 -12.80 0.65
N GLY A 272 -11.61 -14.04 0.92
CA GLY A 272 -13.02 -14.32 1.12
C GLY A 272 -13.32 -15.64 1.81
N SER A 273 -14.58 -15.84 2.19
CA SER A 273 -15.08 -17.14 2.64
C SER A 273 -15.02 -18.17 1.52
N GLN A 274 -15.03 -19.46 1.86
CA GLN A 274 -14.99 -20.51 0.83
C GLN A 274 -16.15 -20.42 -0.15
N THR A 275 -17.35 -20.08 0.33
CA THR A 275 -18.53 -19.83 -0.51
C THR A 275 -18.32 -18.67 -1.47
N CYS A 276 -17.84 -17.52 -0.98
CA CYS A 276 -17.58 -16.36 -1.84
C CYS A 276 -16.57 -16.69 -2.95
N LEU A 277 -15.48 -17.36 -2.58
CA LEU A 277 -14.44 -17.69 -3.55
C LEU A 277 -14.92 -18.76 -4.55
N GLY A 278 -15.71 -19.74 -4.12
CA GLY A 278 -16.33 -20.73 -5.01
C GLY A 278 -17.32 -20.11 -5.98
N PHE A 279 -18.06 -19.10 -5.54
CA PHE A 279 -18.93 -18.31 -6.42
C PHE A 279 -18.12 -17.58 -7.51
N LEU A 280 -17.01 -16.94 -7.15
CA LEU A 280 -16.15 -16.25 -8.12
C LEU A 280 -15.56 -17.22 -9.16
N GLU A 281 -15.19 -18.43 -8.75
CA GLU A 281 -14.72 -19.48 -9.65
C GLU A 281 -15.81 -19.93 -10.63
N ALA A 282 -17.02 -20.20 -10.12
CA ALA A 282 -18.16 -20.61 -10.95
C ALA A 282 -18.63 -19.53 -11.93
N ASN A 283 -18.38 -18.25 -11.61
CA ASN A 283 -18.89 -17.11 -12.39
C ASN A 283 -17.76 -16.30 -13.08
N ALA A 284 -16.56 -16.86 -13.22
CA ALA A 284 -15.41 -16.15 -13.79
C ALA A 284 -15.72 -15.52 -15.17
N GLN A 285 -16.37 -16.27 -16.05
CA GLN A 285 -16.76 -15.80 -17.39
C GLN A 285 -17.80 -14.67 -17.33
N LYS A 286 -18.79 -14.77 -16.43
CA LYS A 286 -19.84 -13.75 -16.24
C LYS A 286 -19.24 -12.37 -15.93
N TYR A 287 -18.16 -12.32 -15.15
CA TYR A 287 -17.52 -11.08 -14.72
C TYR A 287 -16.25 -10.73 -15.50
N ASN A 288 -15.98 -11.42 -16.62
CA ASN A 288 -14.81 -11.24 -17.49
C ASN A 288 -13.48 -11.35 -16.73
N PHE A 289 -13.29 -12.41 -15.94
CA PHE A 289 -12.02 -12.71 -15.30
C PHE A 289 -11.18 -13.65 -16.17
N ASP A 290 -9.94 -13.27 -16.43
CA ASP A 290 -9.06 -14.03 -17.33
C ASP A 290 -8.40 -15.23 -16.63
N VAL A 291 -8.00 -15.04 -15.36
CA VAL A 291 -7.27 -16.04 -14.58
C VAL A 291 -7.70 -15.97 -13.12
N LEU A 292 -8.00 -17.13 -12.53
CA LEU A 292 -8.27 -17.31 -11.11
C LEU A 292 -7.34 -18.38 -10.55
N LYS A 293 -6.68 -18.12 -9.42
CA LYS A 293 -5.80 -19.08 -8.75
C LYS A 293 -5.90 -18.97 -7.24
N ARG A 294 -6.36 -20.03 -6.59
CA ARG A 294 -6.34 -20.16 -5.12
C ARG A 294 -4.90 -20.10 -4.59
N LEU A 295 -4.70 -19.40 -3.49
CA LEU A 295 -3.44 -19.33 -2.78
C LEU A 295 -3.41 -20.35 -1.64
N PRO A 296 -2.28 -21.06 -1.41
CA PRO A 296 -2.15 -22.04 -0.34
C PRO A 296 -1.94 -21.34 1.01
N VAL A 297 -2.98 -20.68 1.50
CA VAL A 297 -2.98 -19.92 2.76
C VAL A 297 -4.15 -20.35 3.64
N SER A 298 -3.99 -20.19 4.95
CA SER A 298 -4.96 -20.64 5.96
C SER A 298 -6.20 -19.77 6.08
N GLY A 299 -6.22 -18.56 5.51
CA GLY A 299 -7.42 -17.71 5.55
C GLY A 299 -7.31 -16.40 4.78
N ALA A 300 -8.36 -15.58 4.88
CA ALA A 300 -8.50 -14.32 4.16
C ALA A 300 -7.75 -13.15 4.82
N PHE A 301 -6.42 -13.15 4.75
CA PHE A 301 -5.58 -12.07 5.27
C PHE A 301 -5.87 -10.72 4.61
N HIS A 302 -5.54 -9.61 5.29
CA HIS A 302 -5.73 -8.24 4.78
C HIS A 302 -7.19 -7.88 4.43
N THR A 303 -8.14 -8.56 5.09
CA THR A 303 -9.57 -8.27 5.04
C THR A 303 -10.09 -7.99 6.45
N ARG A 304 -11.37 -7.62 6.56
CA ARG A 304 -12.04 -7.47 7.86
C ARG A 304 -12.06 -8.73 8.73
N LEU A 305 -11.75 -9.92 8.20
CA LEU A 305 -11.59 -11.14 9.02
C LEU A 305 -10.51 -10.96 10.09
N MET A 306 -9.50 -10.12 9.82
CA MET A 306 -8.36 -9.91 10.72
C MET A 306 -8.62 -8.82 11.78
N ASN A 307 -9.88 -8.38 11.98
CA ASN A 307 -10.20 -7.31 12.93
C ASN A 307 -9.80 -7.65 14.37
N GLU A 308 -10.02 -8.90 14.79
CA GLU A 308 -9.67 -9.33 16.16
C GLU A 308 -8.16 -9.30 16.40
N ALA A 309 -7.35 -9.56 15.36
CA ALA A 309 -5.90 -9.46 15.44
C ALA A 309 -5.38 -8.04 15.70
N LEU A 310 -6.20 -6.99 15.52
CA LEU A 310 -5.80 -5.62 15.80
C LEU A 310 -5.56 -5.38 17.30
N VAL A 311 -6.33 -6.03 18.18
CA VAL A 311 -6.25 -5.81 19.62
C VAL A 311 -4.89 -6.24 20.19
N PRO A 312 -4.45 -7.50 20.02
CA PRO A 312 -3.16 -7.93 20.55
C PRO A 312 -1.98 -7.21 19.87
N VAL A 313 -2.05 -6.92 18.56
CA VAL A 313 -0.96 -6.19 17.90
C VAL A 313 -0.86 -4.73 18.35
N LYS A 314 -1.99 -4.05 18.58
CA LYS A 314 -1.98 -2.71 19.20
C LYS A 314 -1.32 -2.72 20.57
N GLN A 315 -1.54 -3.78 21.35
CA GLN A 315 -0.93 -3.91 22.66
C GLN A 315 0.59 -4.09 22.55
N ALA A 316 1.06 -5.01 21.69
CA ALA A 316 2.49 -5.20 21.43
C ALA A 316 3.16 -3.90 20.91
N LEU A 317 2.48 -3.13 20.05
CA LEU A 317 2.98 -1.85 19.54
C LEU A 317 3.05 -0.71 20.58
N LYS A 318 2.29 -0.81 21.68
CA LYS A 318 2.39 0.16 22.79
C LYS A 318 3.64 -0.07 23.63
N GLU A 319 4.03 -1.34 23.77
CA GLU A 319 5.20 -1.76 24.54
C GLU A 319 6.51 -1.51 23.76
N ALA A 320 6.44 -1.58 22.43
CA ALA A 320 7.57 -1.30 21.56
C ALA A 320 7.97 0.19 21.53
N LYS A 321 9.29 0.43 21.51
CA LYS A 321 9.84 1.77 21.33
C LYS A 321 9.91 2.09 19.84
N LEU A 322 9.08 3.04 19.39
CA LEU A 322 9.14 3.55 18.03
C LEU A 322 10.04 4.78 17.93
N GLU A 323 10.90 4.78 16.93
CA GLU A 323 11.76 5.89 16.55
C GLU A 323 11.35 6.48 15.19
N ALA A 324 11.84 7.68 14.87
CA ALA A 324 11.58 8.29 13.57
C ALA A 324 12.35 7.56 12.46
N PRO A 325 11.74 7.34 11.27
CA PRO A 325 12.42 6.71 10.14
C PRO A 325 13.67 7.46 9.71
N ARG A 326 14.75 6.72 9.47
CA ARG A 326 16.00 7.19 8.83
C ARG A 326 15.98 7.03 7.32
N LEU A 327 15.11 6.14 6.82
CA LEU A 327 14.89 5.86 5.40
C LEU A 327 13.47 6.24 4.99
N ASN A 328 13.23 6.36 3.67
CA ASN A 328 11.88 6.42 3.14
C ASN A 328 11.24 5.02 3.19
N ILE A 329 10.36 4.80 4.16
CA ILE A 329 9.67 3.52 4.33
C ILE A 329 8.27 3.59 3.75
N TYR A 330 7.80 2.57 3.06
CA TYR A 330 6.50 2.57 2.40
C TYR A 330 5.46 1.75 3.16
N SER A 331 4.30 2.36 3.42
CA SER A 331 3.20 1.70 4.15
C SER A 331 2.29 0.93 3.22
N ASN A 332 2.06 -0.36 3.51
CA ASN A 332 1.13 -1.19 2.74
C ASN A 332 -0.33 -0.73 2.86
N TYR A 333 -0.70 -0.13 4.01
CA TYR A 333 -2.04 0.40 4.24
C TYR A 333 -2.33 1.66 3.40
N SER A 334 -1.41 2.63 3.43
CA SER A 334 -1.63 3.92 2.77
C SER A 334 -1.23 3.89 1.28
N GLY A 335 -0.31 3.00 0.91
CA GLY A 335 0.34 2.97 -0.42
C GLY A 335 1.26 4.17 -0.65
N LYS A 336 1.77 4.78 0.43
CA LYS A 336 2.61 5.98 0.44
C LYS A 336 3.75 5.83 1.44
N VAL A 337 4.72 6.75 1.39
CA VAL A 337 5.77 6.84 2.41
C VAL A 337 5.15 7.08 3.79
N TYR A 338 5.70 6.41 4.81
CA TYR A 338 5.28 6.53 6.18
C TYR A 338 5.32 8.00 6.64
N PRO A 339 4.35 8.43 7.45
CA PRO A 339 4.42 9.74 8.09
C PRO A 339 5.57 9.79 9.08
N ARG A 340 6.00 11.01 9.45
CA ARG A 340 7.06 11.24 10.45
C ARG A 340 6.57 11.11 11.89
N LYS A 341 5.27 11.29 12.13
CA LYS A 341 4.72 11.28 13.49
C LYS A 341 4.54 9.83 13.97
N LEU A 342 5.14 9.52 15.11
CA LEU A 342 5.12 8.17 15.69
C LEU A 342 3.70 7.60 15.90
N GLY A 343 2.75 8.45 16.31
CA GLY A 343 1.35 8.02 16.44
C GLY A 343 0.72 7.59 15.12
N GLU A 344 0.99 8.33 14.03
CA GLU A 344 0.49 7.99 12.70
C GLU A 344 1.20 6.73 12.13
N ILE A 345 2.47 6.50 12.49
CA ILE A 345 3.19 5.26 12.16
C ILE A 345 2.52 4.06 12.85
N ARG A 346 2.26 4.13 14.16
CA ARG A 346 1.56 3.05 14.90
C ARG A 346 0.19 2.73 14.29
N ASP A 347 -0.56 3.76 13.92
CA ASP A 347 -1.86 3.60 13.25
C ASP A 347 -1.73 2.90 11.89
N CYS A 348 -0.73 3.26 11.09
CA CYS A 348 -0.45 2.64 9.80
C CYS A 348 -0.10 1.15 9.95
N ILE A 349 0.81 0.80 10.87
CA ILE A 349 1.22 -0.59 11.13
C ILE A 349 0.02 -1.42 11.58
N THR A 350 -0.80 -0.87 12.46
CA THR A 350 -1.99 -1.55 12.97
C THR A 350 -3.02 -1.77 11.86
N LYS A 351 -3.38 -0.71 11.13
CA LYS A 351 -4.40 -0.78 10.06
C LYS A 351 -3.98 -1.69 8.91
N GLN A 352 -2.69 -1.94 8.74
CA GLN A 352 -2.19 -2.86 7.71
C GLN A 352 -2.76 -4.27 7.81
N ILE A 353 -3.07 -4.75 9.02
CA ILE A 353 -3.46 -6.14 9.28
C ILE A 353 -4.80 -6.49 8.63
N ASN A 354 -5.77 -5.57 8.68
CA ASN A 354 -7.14 -5.77 8.21
C ASN A 354 -7.51 -4.95 6.96
N ASN A 355 -6.52 -4.32 6.32
CA ASN A 355 -6.71 -3.55 5.10
C ASN A 355 -5.82 -4.09 3.98
N PRO A 356 -6.17 -3.83 2.71
CA PRO A 356 -5.42 -4.34 1.59
C PRO A 356 -3.98 -3.83 1.52
N VAL A 357 -3.09 -4.71 1.07
CA VAL A 357 -1.71 -4.38 0.73
C VAL A 357 -1.67 -3.64 -0.60
N LYS A 358 -1.30 -2.36 -0.57
CA LYS A 358 -1.19 -1.49 -1.75
C LYS A 358 0.17 -1.58 -2.45
N TRP A 359 0.59 -2.80 -2.81
CA TRP A 359 1.92 -3.05 -3.36
C TRP A 359 2.13 -2.47 -4.76
N GLU A 360 1.10 -2.52 -5.63
CA GLU A 360 1.12 -1.86 -6.94
C GLU A 360 1.39 -0.35 -6.77
N GLN A 361 0.69 0.30 -5.84
CA GLN A 361 0.83 1.73 -5.59
C GLN A 361 2.24 2.07 -5.08
N ILE A 362 2.81 1.24 -4.21
CA ILE A 362 4.20 1.38 -3.74
C ILE A 362 5.17 1.25 -4.92
N GLN A 363 5.04 0.22 -5.76
CA GLN A 363 5.89 0.06 -6.93
C GLN A 363 5.77 1.22 -7.92
N GLN A 364 4.59 1.81 -8.08
CA GLN A 364 4.41 3.01 -8.91
C GLN A 364 5.14 4.22 -8.35
N LEU A 365 5.24 4.36 -7.02
CA LEU A 365 6.05 5.41 -6.40
C LEU A 365 7.54 5.15 -6.59
N LEU A 366 7.99 3.91 -6.40
CA LEU A 366 9.38 3.50 -6.63
C LEU A 366 9.79 3.67 -8.09
N TYR A 367 8.93 3.31 -9.05
CA TYR A 367 9.16 3.53 -10.47
C TYR A 367 9.32 5.02 -10.80
N ARG A 368 8.61 5.92 -10.13
CA ARG A 368 8.75 7.36 -10.33
C ARG A 368 10.07 7.92 -9.79
N LYS A 369 10.82 7.16 -9.00
CA LYS A 369 12.18 7.50 -8.56
C LYS A 369 13.19 7.16 -9.66
N HIS A 370 13.16 7.91 -10.74
CA HIS A 370 14.17 7.82 -11.81
C HIS A 370 14.61 9.22 -12.23
N GLN A 371 15.82 9.34 -12.76
CA GLN A 371 16.30 10.54 -13.44
C GLN A 371 16.81 10.12 -14.81
N ASP A 372 16.29 10.72 -15.89
CA ASP A 372 16.66 10.35 -17.27
C ASP A 372 16.60 8.85 -17.57
N PHE A 373 15.58 8.17 -17.04
CA PHE A 373 15.40 6.70 -17.10
C PHE A 373 16.51 5.86 -16.44
N LYS A 374 17.39 6.47 -15.64
CA LYS A 374 18.23 5.77 -14.67
C LYS A 374 17.46 5.57 -13.37
N PHE A 375 17.53 4.36 -12.84
CA PHE A 375 16.81 3.92 -11.65
C PHE A 375 17.78 3.62 -10.52
N PRO A 376 17.32 3.68 -9.26
CA PRO A 376 18.08 3.14 -8.14
C PRO A 376 18.22 1.62 -8.26
N ASN A 377 19.16 1.08 -7.51
CA ASN A 377 19.34 -0.36 -7.36
C ASN A 377 18.24 -0.93 -6.47
N PHE A 378 17.46 -1.87 -6.99
CA PHE A 378 16.44 -2.57 -6.21
C PHE A 378 17.02 -3.87 -5.71
N ILE A 379 17.18 -4.02 -4.39
CA ILE A 379 17.73 -5.24 -3.79
C ILE A 379 16.61 -5.94 -3.01
N GLU A 380 16.15 -7.10 -3.48
CA GLU A 380 15.24 -7.96 -2.71
C GLU A 380 16.04 -8.81 -1.74
N VAL A 381 15.90 -8.50 -0.44
CA VAL A 381 16.70 -9.08 0.64
C VAL A 381 15.84 -10.06 1.45
N GLY A 382 16.15 -11.35 1.32
CA GLY A 382 15.44 -12.43 2.00
C GLY A 382 15.08 -13.60 1.07
N PRO A 383 14.12 -14.44 1.48
CA PRO A 383 13.80 -15.66 0.75
C PRO A 383 13.03 -15.36 -0.53
N GLY A 384 13.27 -16.17 -1.58
CA GLY A 384 12.53 -16.08 -2.83
C GLY A 384 12.93 -14.90 -3.72
N ARG A 385 12.12 -14.66 -4.76
CA ARG A 385 12.33 -13.62 -5.81
C ARG A 385 11.00 -13.01 -6.25
N GLN A 386 10.00 -13.04 -5.38
CA GLN A 386 8.61 -12.76 -5.75
C GLN A 386 8.43 -11.26 -6.03
N LEU A 387 9.11 -10.39 -5.29
CA LEU A 387 8.97 -8.95 -5.48
C LEU A 387 9.62 -8.50 -6.79
N GLY A 388 10.76 -9.09 -7.18
CA GLY A 388 11.35 -8.92 -8.50
C GLY A 388 10.43 -9.37 -9.63
N SER A 389 9.74 -10.50 -9.46
CA SER A 389 8.72 -10.97 -10.41
C SER A 389 7.54 -10.00 -10.53
N MET A 390 7.13 -9.32 -9.45
CA MET A 390 6.11 -8.28 -9.53
C MET A 390 6.66 -7.00 -10.18
N LEU A 391 7.89 -6.64 -9.86
CA LEU A 391 8.55 -5.44 -10.37
C LEU A 391 8.70 -5.48 -11.89
N VAL A 392 9.07 -6.62 -12.48
CA VAL A 392 9.16 -6.73 -13.96
C VAL A 392 7.81 -6.51 -14.66
N HIS A 393 6.70 -6.89 -14.02
CA HIS A 393 5.35 -6.63 -14.53
C HIS A 393 4.90 -5.18 -14.36
N THR A 394 5.48 -4.47 -13.39
CA THR A 394 5.25 -3.02 -13.22
C THR A 394 6.13 -2.20 -14.15
N SER A 395 7.43 -2.52 -14.23
CA SER A 395 8.40 -1.82 -15.07
C SER A 395 9.60 -2.70 -15.42
N LYS A 396 9.68 -3.06 -16.70
CA LYS A 396 10.86 -3.72 -17.28
C LYS A 396 12.13 -2.87 -17.20
N LYS A 397 12.00 -1.53 -17.14
CA LYS A 397 13.15 -0.62 -17.03
C LYS A 397 13.73 -0.64 -15.62
N ALA A 398 12.89 -0.49 -14.60
CA ALA A 398 13.30 -0.58 -13.19
C ALA A 398 13.85 -1.96 -12.85
N TYR A 399 13.27 -3.03 -13.42
CA TYR A 399 13.77 -4.39 -13.23
C TYR A 399 15.21 -4.60 -13.74
N LYS A 400 15.75 -3.74 -14.63
CA LYS A 400 17.15 -3.88 -15.06
C LYS A 400 18.16 -3.60 -13.94
N SER A 401 17.79 -2.81 -12.93
CA SER A 401 18.59 -2.54 -11.74
C SER A 401 18.17 -3.40 -10.54
N TYR A 402 17.40 -4.47 -10.77
CA TYR A 402 16.97 -5.39 -9.74
C TYR A 402 18.00 -6.51 -9.50
N THR A 403 18.31 -6.75 -8.24
CA THR A 403 19.13 -7.87 -7.76
C THR A 403 18.41 -8.58 -6.62
N ASN A 404 18.52 -9.90 -6.57
CA ASN A 404 18.08 -10.69 -5.42
C ASN A 404 19.29 -11.00 -4.54
N TYR A 405 19.18 -10.71 -3.25
CA TYR A 405 20.14 -11.10 -2.23
C TYR A 405 19.54 -12.20 -1.36
N PRO A 406 19.81 -13.48 -1.69
CA PRO A 406 19.10 -14.62 -1.10
C PRO A 406 19.61 -14.92 0.33
N CYS A 407 18.70 -15.42 1.18
CA CYS A 407 19.02 -15.91 2.52
C CYS A 407 19.24 -17.42 2.59
#